data_AF-A0A2E6HLP2-F1
#
_entry.id   AF-A0A2E6HLP2-F1
#
_cell.length_a   1.000
_cell.length_b   1.000
_cell.length_c   1.000
_cell.angle_alpha   90.00
_cell.angle_beta   90.00
_cell.angle_gamma   90.00
#
_symmetry.space_group_name_H-M   'P 1'
#
loop_
_entity.id
_entity.type
_entity.pdbx_description
1 polymer ?
#
loop_
_entity_poly.entity_id
_entity_poly.type
_entity_poly.pdbx_seq_one_letter_code
_entity_poly.pdbx_strand_id
1 'polypeptide(L)' 'MKKHYWIIAIYIFFAAIGIPWYWPDNINYIVIGFPLWVLVSIIVSIIASFFTAFILLRYTWDKEKDLNE' A
#
# COMPACT_ATOMS: atom_id res chain seq x y z
N MET A 1 -16.18 -4.92 15.20
CA MET A 1 -14.71 -4.82 15.44
C MET A 1 -13.83 -5.49 14.38
N LYS A 2 -14.27 -6.54 13.64
CA LYS A 2 -13.42 -7.23 12.64
C LYS A 2 -13.26 -6.54 11.26
N LYS A 3 -14.03 -5.50 10.95
CA LYS A 3 -14.17 -4.93 9.59
C LYS A 3 -12.93 -4.21 9.03
N HIS A 4 -12.00 -3.73 9.85
CA HIS A 4 -10.89 -2.86 9.38
C HIS A 4 -9.49 -3.49 9.45
N TYR A 5 -9.33 -4.67 10.07
CA TYR A 5 -8.02 -5.34 10.16
C TYR A 5 -7.46 -5.76 8.80
N TRP A 6 -8.33 -6.01 7.82
CA TRP A 6 -7.91 -6.34 6.47
C TRP A 6 -7.19 -5.17 5.78
N ILE A 7 -7.59 -3.93 6.04
CA ILE A 7 -6.92 -2.72 5.53
C ILE A 7 -5.51 -2.64 6.12
N ILE A 8 -5.37 -2.87 7.43
CA ILE A 8 -4.08 -2.88 8.13
C ILE A 8 -3.18 -3.98 7.56
N ALA A 9 -3.71 -5.18 7.33
CA ALA A 9 -2.96 -6.29 6.74
C ALA A 9 -2.41 -5.95 5.35
N ILE A 10 -3.18 -5.24 4.52
CA ILE A 10 -2.72 -4.79 3.19
C ILE A 10 -1.60 -3.76 3.29
N TYR A 11 -1.70 -2.81 4.22
CA TYR A 11 -0.63 -1.84 4.45
C TYR A 11 0.66 -2.48 4.95
N ILE A 12 0.56 -3.46 5.85
CA ILE A 12 1.70 -4.26 6.29
C ILE A 12 2.32 -5.01 5.11
N PHE A 13 1.49 -5.58 4.23
CA PHE A 13 1.96 -6.25 3.03
C PHE A 13 2.68 -5.31 2.05
N PHE A 14 2.13 -4.11 1.83
CA PHE A 14 2.81 -3.07 1.04
C PHE A 14 4.13 -2.64 1.68
N ALA A 15 4.18 -2.45 2.99
CA ALA A 15 5.43 -2.11 3.68
C ALA A 15 6.47 -3.23 3.54
N ALA A 16 6.06 -4.48 3.67
CA ALA A 16 6.94 -5.65 3.53
C ALA A 16 7.50 -5.78 2.11
N ILE A 17 6.73 -5.42 1.07
CA ILE A 17 7.21 -5.46 -0.33
C ILE A 17 8.04 -4.23 -0.68
N GLY A 18 7.61 -3.04 -0.22
CA GLY A 18 8.23 -1.77 -0.55
C GLY A 18 9.58 -1.54 0.14
N ILE A 19 9.85 -2.26 1.24
CA ILE A 19 11.10 -2.21 1.98
C ILE A 19 11.80 -3.56 1.80
N PRO A 20 12.77 -3.68 0.89
CA PRO A 20 13.42 -4.95 0.59
C PRO A 20 14.48 -5.29 1.64
N TRP A 21 14.11 -5.32 2.92
CA TRP A 21 14.98 -5.76 4.02
C TRP A 21 15.43 -7.21 3.86
N TYR A 22 14.72 -7.98 3.03
CA TYR A 22 14.91 -9.41 2.80
C TYR A 22 15.76 -9.68 1.56
N TRP A 23 16.09 -8.64 0.78
CA TRP A 23 16.94 -8.80 -0.39
C TRP A 23 18.38 -9.07 0.03
N PRO A 24 19.01 -10.14 -0.47
CA PRO A 24 20.43 -10.36 -0.23
C PRO A 24 21.30 -9.24 -0.82
N ASP A 25 22.43 -8.97 -0.17
CA ASP A 25 23.35 -7.88 -0.54
C ASP A 25 23.96 -8.01 -1.95
N ASN A 26 23.83 -9.18 -2.59
CA ASN A 26 24.33 -9.42 -3.93
C ASN A 26 23.43 -8.87 -5.05
N ILE A 27 22.24 -8.36 -4.72
CA ILE A 27 21.25 -7.89 -5.70
C ILE A 27 21.48 -6.41 -6.04
N ASN A 28 22.56 -6.10 -6.77
CA ASN A 28 22.81 -4.76 -7.32
C ASN A 28 22.23 -4.62 -8.74
N TYR A 29 20.96 -4.96 -8.93
CA TYR A 29 20.30 -4.71 -10.21
C TYR A 29 19.96 -3.22 -10.33
N ILE A 30 20.66 -2.54 -11.24
CA ILE A 30 20.38 -1.16 -11.63
C ILE A 30 19.49 -1.20 -12.86
N VAL A 31 18.30 -0.64 -12.75
CA VAL A 31 17.33 -0.54 -13.85
C VAL A 31 17.04 0.94 -14.09
N ILE A 32 17.29 1.41 -15.32
CA ILE A 32 17.08 2.82 -15.72
C ILE A 32 17.88 3.81 -14.84
N GLY A 33 19.06 3.38 -14.36
CA GLY A 33 19.93 4.21 -13.52
C GLY A 33 19.55 4.27 -12.03
N PHE A 34 18.49 3.55 -11.61
CA PHE A 34 18.11 3.42 -10.21
C PHE A 34 18.23 1.97 -9.72
N PRO A 35 18.50 1.76 -8.41
CA PRO A 35 18.40 0.43 -7.84
C PRO A 35 16.98 -0.12 -7.98
N LEU A 36 16.86 -1.41 -8.27
CA LEU A 36 15.57 -2.07 -8.47
C LEU A 36 14.65 -1.92 -7.25
N TRP A 37 15.20 -1.89 -6.03
CA TRP A 37 14.43 -1.61 -4.83
C TRP A 37 13.70 -0.25 -4.86
N VAL A 38 14.34 0.79 -5.41
CA VAL A 38 13.74 2.13 -5.50
C VAL A 38 12.51 2.11 -6.41
N LEU A 39 12.62 1.44 -7.56
CA LEU A 39 11.50 1.27 -8.48
C LEU A 39 10.34 0.51 -7.83
N VAL A 40 10.64 -0.56 -7.09
CA VAL A 40 9.63 -1.33 -6.35
C VAL A 40 8.94 -0.44 -5.30
N SER A 41 9.71 0.33 -4.50
CA SER A 41 9.14 1.24 -3.50
C SER A 41 8.24 2.31 -4.12
N ILE A 42 8.62 2.86 -5.28
CA ILE A 42 7.80 3.84 -6.01
C ILE A 42 6.48 3.22 -6.47
N ILE A 43 6.54 2.05 -7.10
CA ILE A 43 5.34 1.35 -7.59
C ILE A 43 4.42 1.01 -6.42
N VAL A 44 4.95 0.47 -5.32
CA VAL A 44 4.18 0.15 -4.12
C VAL A 44 3.54 1.41 -3.53
N SER A 45 4.24 2.54 -3.49
CA SER A 45 3.70 3.81 -2.99
C SER A 45 2.55 4.31 -3.85
N ILE A 46 2.66 4.18 -5.17
CA ILE A 46 1.58 4.53 -6.11
C ILE A 46 0.36 3.66 -5.83
N ILE A 47 0.53 2.34 -5.73
CA ILE A 47 -0.55 1.39 -5.43
C ILE A 47 -1.20 1.71 -4.08
N ALA A 48 -0.41 2.00 -3.04
CA ALA A 48 -0.91 2.37 -1.73
C ALA A 48 -1.75 3.66 -1.79
N SER A 49 -1.33 4.65 -2.59
CA SER A 49 -2.09 5.89 -2.80
C SER A 49 -3.45 5.61 -3.47
N PHE A 50 -3.46 4.83 -4.56
CA PHE A 50 -4.71 4.40 -5.20
C PHE A 50 -5.61 3.61 -4.26
N PHE A 51 -5.03 2.71 -3.45
CA PHE A 51 -5.77 1.93 -2.47
C PHE A 51 -6.38 2.82 -1.38
N THR A 52 -5.64 3.84 -0.93
CA THR A 52 -6.15 4.86 0.00
C THR A 52 -7.32 5.62 -0.59
N ALA A 53 -7.17 6.11 -1.82
CA ALA A 53 -8.21 6.83 -2.53
C ALA A 53 -9.45 5.95 -2.73
N PHE A 54 -9.27 4.67 -3.08
CA PHE A 54 -10.35 3.70 -3.22
C PHE A 54 -11.10 3.48 -1.90
N ILE A 55 -10.38 3.30 -0.78
CA ILE A 55 -11.01 3.17 0.55
C ILE A 55 -11.80 4.41 0.89
N LEU A 56 -11.20 5.60 0.72
CA LEU A 56 -11.86 6.86 1.03
C LEU A 56 -13.13 7.03 0.18
N LEU A 57 -13.07 6.80 -1.13
CA LEU A 57 -14.24 6.87 -2.01
C LEU A 57 -15.31 5.84 -1.65
N ARG A 58 -14.91 4.62 -1.28
CA ARG A 58 -15.83 3.52 -0.98
C ARG A 58 -16.51 3.65 0.38
N TYR A 59 -15.82 4.17 1.39
CA TYR A 59 -16.30 4.25 2.77
C TYR A 59 -16.80 5.64 3.19
N THR A 60 -16.42 6.72 2.51
CA THR A 60 -16.98 8.07 2.77
C THR A 60 -18.51 8.10 2.62
N TRP A 61 -19.08 7.25 1.77
CA TRP A 61 -20.53 7.21 1.52
C TRP A 61 -21.33 6.46 2.59
N ASP A 62 -20.69 5.63 3.43
CA ASP A 62 -21.40 4.83 4.44
C ASP A 62 -21.80 5.65 5.67
N LYS A 63 -21.27 6.88 5.80
CA LYS A 63 -21.50 7.74 6.97
C LYS A 63 -22.81 8.54 6.93
N GLU A 64 -23.51 8.54 5.80
CA GLU A 64 -24.76 9.31 5.63
C GLU A 64 -26.03 8.50 5.95
N LYS A 65 -25.92 7.17 6.12
CA LYS A 65 -27.09 6.32 6.40
C LYS A 65 -27.48 6.22 7.87
N ASP A 66 -26.58 6.50 8.81
CA ASP A 66 -26.85 6.44 10.26
C ASP A 66 -27.39 7.75 10.85
N LEU A 67 -27.50 8.85 10.07
CA LEU A 67 -28.00 10.14 10.58
C LEU A 67 -29.50 10.38 10.33
N ASN A 68 -30.18 9.44 9.65
CA ASN A 68 -31.59 9.57 9.25
C ASN A 68 -32.48 8.41 9.76
N GLU A 69 -32.00 7.58 10.70
CA GLU A 69 -32.83 6.60 11.43
C GLU A 69 -33.16 7.09 12.84
#